data_AF-A0A136KJW6-F1
#
_entry.id   AF-A0A136KJW6-F1
#
_cell.length_a   1.000
_cell.length_b   1.000
_cell.length_c   1.000
_cell.angle_alpha   90.00
_cell.angle_beta   90.00
_cell.angle_gamma   90.00
#
_symmetry.space_group_name_H-M   'P 1'
#
loop_
_entity.id
_entity.type
_entity.pdbx_description
1 polymer ?
#
loop_
_entity_poly.entity_id
_entity_poly.type
_entity_poly.pdbx_seq_one_letter_code
_entity_poly.pdbx_strand_id
1 'polypeptide(L)'
;MSKRFFPVAFALMAFFVVVGLVNVVAAQSLLPAQIADIFNLTGPDGSGSAQFVTSRVQLALVIALGIVVLIAVVYAIMAAIKYIQSQGDSGKIEEAQKSITAIFMGIAAMLLAIVGIVLVFVFFGASRPDPNLFQTCLSAPNSVGCKACLADPADSVCTGCEAEYEAFAKGQGQISVNCK
;
A
#
# COMPACT_ATOMS: atom_id res chain seq x y z
N MET A 1 3.90 40.49 14.23
CA MET A 1 2.61 39.89 14.63
C MET A 1 2.39 38.43 14.15
N SER A 2 3.36 37.74 13.53
CA SER A 2 3.12 36.46 12.82
C SER A 2 3.44 35.16 13.56
N LYS A 3 4.12 35.20 14.73
CA LYS A 3 4.65 33.97 15.36
C LYS A 3 3.58 32.99 15.90
N ARG A 4 2.35 33.45 16.14
CA ARG A 4 1.24 32.60 16.64
C ARG A 4 0.34 32.03 15.53
N PHE A 5 0.42 32.55 14.32
CA PHE A 5 -0.41 32.10 13.20
C PHE A 5 0.15 30.82 12.55
N PHE A 6 1.47 30.65 12.59
CA PHE A 6 2.18 29.51 12.02
C PHE A 6 1.79 28.14 12.62
N PRO A 7 1.72 27.95 13.96
CA PRO A 7 1.34 26.64 14.52
C PRO A 7 -0.13 26.27 14.25
N VAL A 8 -1.03 27.26 14.16
CA VAL A 8 -2.46 27.01 13.93
C VAL A 8 -2.72 26.59 12.48
N ALA A 9 -2.07 27.25 11.52
CA ALA A 9 -2.16 26.87 10.11
C ALA A 9 -1.58 25.46 9.85
N PHE A 10 -0.48 25.12 10.53
CA PHE A 10 0.13 23.78 10.46
C PHE A 10 -0.80 22.70 11.00
N ALA A 11 -1.42 22.93 12.16
CA ALA A 11 -2.35 21.97 12.76
C ALA A 11 -3.60 21.75 11.89
N LEU A 12 -4.16 22.81 11.30
CA LEU A 12 -5.30 22.71 10.37
C LEU A 12 -4.93 22.00 9.08
N MET A 13 -3.76 22.29 8.50
CA MET A 13 -3.30 21.62 7.28
C MET A 13 -2.98 20.15 7.54
N ALA A 14 -2.33 19.82 8.67
CA ALA A 14 -2.10 18.45 9.07
C ALA A 14 -3.43 17.70 9.30
N PHE A 15 -4.41 18.36 9.91
CA PHE A 15 -5.75 17.78 10.09
C PHE A 15 -6.44 17.54 8.75
N PHE A 16 -6.42 18.50 7.82
CA PHE A 16 -6.99 18.32 6.47
C PHE A 16 -6.24 17.26 5.64
N VAL A 17 -4.93 17.13 5.80
CA VAL A 17 -4.14 16.08 5.14
C VAL A 17 -4.43 14.72 5.74
N VAL A 18 -4.55 14.61 7.06
CA VAL A 18 -4.91 13.34 7.74
C VAL A 18 -6.33 12.92 7.36
N VAL A 19 -7.30 13.84 7.43
CA VAL A 19 -8.70 13.60 7.00
C VAL A 19 -8.77 13.34 5.49
N GLY A 20 -7.94 14.02 4.70
CA GLY A 20 -7.80 13.75 3.27
C GLY A 20 -7.26 12.35 3.02
N LEU A 21 -6.20 11.93 3.72
CA LEU A 21 -5.56 10.62 3.56
C LEU A 21 -6.50 9.46 3.91
N VAL A 22 -7.35 9.57 4.95
CA VAL A 22 -8.37 8.53 5.21
C VAL A 22 -9.42 8.44 4.11
N ASN A 23 -9.66 9.51 3.36
CA ASN A 23 -10.56 9.50 2.19
C ASN A 23 -9.85 9.12 0.87
N VAL A 24 -8.54 9.36 0.73
CA VAL A 24 -7.73 8.95 -0.43
C VAL A 24 -7.57 7.43 -0.51
N VAL A 25 -7.82 6.70 0.59
CA VAL A 25 -7.97 5.23 0.54
C VAL A 25 -9.13 4.80 -0.39
N ALA A 26 -10.09 5.69 -0.69
CA ALA A 26 -11.11 5.44 -1.71
C ALA A 26 -10.68 5.82 -3.15
N ALA A 27 -9.53 6.47 -3.34
CA ALA A 27 -8.99 6.87 -4.64
C ALA A 27 -7.91 5.88 -5.12
N GLN A 28 -8.17 4.58 -4.98
CA GLN A 28 -7.31 3.51 -5.51
C GLN A 28 -7.31 3.44 -7.05
N SER A 29 -8.11 4.27 -7.73
CA SER A 29 -8.28 4.25 -9.19
C SER A 29 -7.17 4.96 -9.97
N LEU A 30 -6.19 5.59 -9.30
CA LEU A 30 -5.07 6.30 -9.95
C LEU A 30 -3.73 5.58 -9.81
N LEU A 31 -3.68 4.50 -9.04
CA LEU A 31 -2.51 3.63 -9.00
C LEU A 31 -2.60 2.64 -10.18
N PRO A 32 -1.49 2.38 -10.89
CA PRO A 32 -1.45 1.34 -11.91
C PRO A 32 -1.94 0.01 -11.32
N ALA A 33 -2.78 -0.73 -12.06
CA ALA A 33 -3.50 -1.92 -11.59
C ALA A 33 -2.60 -2.94 -10.87
N GLN A 34 -1.31 -2.98 -11.22
CA GLN A 34 -0.31 -3.84 -10.59
C GLN A 34 -0.09 -3.55 -9.09
N ILE A 35 -0.23 -2.30 -8.64
CA ILE A 35 -0.11 -1.93 -7.22
C ILE A 35 -1.43 -2.21 -6.50
N ALA A 36 -2.57 -2.00 -7.18
CA ALA A 36 -3.90 -2.28 -6.64
C ALA A 36 -4.07 -3.79 -6.33
N ASP A 37 -3.60 -4.68 -7.20
CA ASP A 37 -3.67 -6.14 -6.97
C ASP A 37 -2.82 -6.59 -5.78
N ILE A 38 -1.68 -5.95 -5.50
CA ILE A 38 -0.86 -6.25 -4.31
C ILE A 38 -1.62 -5.85 -3.04
N PHE A 39 -2.30 -4.70 -3.06
CA PHE A 39 -3.13 -4.27 -1.94
C PHE A 39 -4.44 -5.07 -1.83
N ASN A 40 -5.00 -5.56 -2.94
CA ASN A 40 -6.19 -6.44 -2.98
C ASN A 40 -5.90 -7.90 -2.60
N LEU A 41 -4.69 -8.40 -2.83
CA LEU A 41 -4.20 -9.68 -2.25
C LEU A 41 -4.14 -9.63 -0.71
N THR A 42 -4.22 -8.43 -0.14
CA THR A 42 -4.29 -8.19 1.31
C THR A 42 -5.71 -7.78 1.75
N GLY A 43 -6.69 -7.96 0.87
CA GLY A 43 -8.06 -7.45 1.00
C GLY A 43 -8.91 -8.05 2.12
N PRO A 44 -10.16 -7.55 2.28
CA PRO A 44 -11.07 -7.85 3.40
C PRO A 44 -11.31 -9.34 3.64
N ASP A 45 -11.14 -10.19 2.63
CA ASP A 45 -11.40 -11.62 2.68
C ASP A 45 -10.12 -12.49 2.70
N GLY A 46 -8.93 -11.89 2.87
CA GLY A 46 -7.65 -12.60 2.95
C GLY A 46 -7.64 -13.61 4.08
N SER A 47 -7.73 -14.88 3.76
CA SER A 47 -8.20 -15.90 4.70
C SER A 47 -7.13 -16.45 5.65
N GLY A 48 -7.53 -16.67 6.91
CA GLY A 48 -6.80 -17.45 7.92
C GLY A 48 -5.57 -16.78 8.55
N SER A 49 -5.70 -16.20 9.75
CA SER A 49 -4.64 -15.71 10.67
C SER A 49 -3.63 -14.67 10.16
N ALA A 50 -3.39 -14.57 8.85
CA ALA A 50 -2.60 -13.53 8.21
C ALA A 50 -3.28 -12.17 8.35
N GLN A 51 -4.62 -12.08 8.33
CA GLN A 51 -5.37 -10.81 8.47
C GLN A 51 -4.98 -9.97 9.68
N PHE A 52 -4.70 -10.58 10.84
CA PHE A 52 -4.36 -9.81 12.03
C PHE A 52 -2.97 -9.21 11.93
N VAL A 53 -2.02 -9.92 11.30
CA VAL A 53 -0.64 -9.44 11.12
C VAL A 53 -0.58 -8.48 9.94
N THR A 54 -1.18 -8.85 8.80
CA THR A 54 -1.18 -8.04 7.58
C THR A 54 -1.99 -6.76 7.76
N SER A 55 -3.15 -6.77 8.43
CA SER A 55 -3.89 -5.52 8.69
C SER A 55 -3.12 -4.54 9.58
N ARG A 56 -2.39 -5.03 10.59
CA ARG A 56 -1.62 -4.16 11.49
C ARG A 56 -0.37 -3.63 10.81
N VAL A 57 0.33 -4.47 10.06
CA VAL A 57 1.51 -4.07 9.28
C VAL A 57 1.11 -3.09 8.18
N GLN A 58 0.02 -3.35 7.46
CA GLN A 58 -0.49 -2.46 6.41
C GLN A 58 -0.95 -1.12 6.98
N LEU A 59 -1.70 -1.12 8.09
CA LEU A 59 -2.08 0.12 8.78
C LEU A 59 -0.83 0.90 9.24
N ALA A 60 0.13 0.23 9.86
CA ALA A 60 1.37 0.86 10.31
C ALA A 60 2.16 1.44 9.13
N LEU A 61 2.21 0.71 8.00
CA LEU A 61 2.91 1.12 6.80
C LEU A 61 2.22 2.32 6.13
N VAL A 62 0.89 2.32 6.04
CA VAL A 62 0.10 3.46 5.54
C VAL A 62 0.28 4.70 6.43
N ILE A 63 0.24 4.54 7.75
CA ILE A 63 0.49 5.63 8.70
C ILE A 63 1.91 6.17 8.54
N ALA A 64 2.91 5.29 8.47
CA ALA A 64 4.31 5.68 8.28
C ALA A 64 4.52 6.43 6.96
N LEU A 65 3.97 5.93 5.84
CA LEU A 65 4.00 6.60 4.55
C LEU A 65 3.30 7.96 4.60
N GLY A 66 2.13 8.03 5.25
CA GLY A 66 1.39 9.27 5.46
C GLY A 66 2.20 10.33 6.21
N ILE A 67 2.92 9.95 7.27
CA ILE A 67 3.80 10.86 8.03
C ILE A 67 4.95 11.36 7.15
N VAL A 68 5.61 10.48 6.40
CA VAL A 68 6.72 10.85 5.51
C VAL A 68 6.25 11.84 4.44
N VAL A 69 5.10 11.59 3.82
CA VAL A 69 4.51 12.49 2.81
C VAL A 69 4.15 13.84 3.43
N LEU A 70 3.58 13.86 4.63
CA LEU A 70 3.24 15.10 5.34
C LEU A 70 4.49 15.94 5.63
N ILE A 71 5.55 15.33 6.15
CA ILE A 71 6.84 15.99 6.38
C ILE A 71 7.40 16.56 5.06
N ALA A 72 7.36 15.78 3.97
CA ALA A 72 7.84 16.23 2.67
C ALA A 72 7.09 17.48 2.16
N VAL A 73 5.77 17.52 2.28
CA VAL A 73 4.94 18.69 1.88
C VAL A 73 5.31 19.93 2.70
N VAL A 74 5.51 19.77 4.01
CA VAL A 74 5.90 20.88 4.89
C VAL A 74 7.25 21.46 4.49
N TYR A 75 8.25 20.61 4.25
CA TYR A 75 9.58 21.05 3.81
C TYR A 75 9.52 21.72 2.43
N ALA A 76 8.70 21.21 1.51
CA ALA A 76 8.49 21.83 0.20
C ALA A 76 7.90 23.25 0.32
N ILE A 77 6.91 23.46 1.17
CA ILE A 77 6.32 24.78 1.41
C ILE A 77 7.35 25.73 2.03
N MET A 78 8.12 25.29 3.04
CA MET A 78 9.18 26.11 3.64
C MET A 78 10.25 26.51 2.62
N ALA A 79 10.66 25.58 1.75
CA ALA A 79 11.62 25.84 0.69
C ALA A 79 11.08 26.86 -0.33
N ALA A 80 9.81 26.73 -0.73
CA ALA A 80 9.15 27.66 -1.65
C ALA A 80 9.07 29.09 -1.08
N ILE A 81 8.73 29.23 0.21
CA ILE A 81 8.69 30.54 0.87
C ILE A 81 10.11 31.14 0.93
N LYS A 82 11.13 30.35 1.28
CA LYS A 82 12.52 30.82 1.33
C LYS A 82 13.03 31.26 -0.05
N TYR A 83 12.61 30.57 -1.10
CA TYR A 83 12.91 30.95 -2.49
C TYR A 83 12.34 32.33 -2.84
N ILE A 84 11.05 32.58 -2.57
CA ILE A 84 10.40 33.88 -2.83
C ILE A 84 11.05 35.00 -2.00
N GLN A 85 11.43 34.73 -0.76
CA GLN A 85 12.05 35.72 0.13
C GLN A 85 13.51 36.06 -0.22
N SER A 86 14.13 35.36 -1.16
CA SER A 86 15.55 35.56 -1.48
C SER A 86 15.81 36.86 -2.26
N GLN A 87 14.79 37.51 -2.83
CA GLN A 87 14.86 38.84 -3.48
C GLN A 87 16.03 39.06 -4.47
N GLY A 88 16.62 37.99 -5.03
CA GLY A 88 17.76 38.09 -5.94
C GLY A 88 19.15 38.06 -5.29
N ASP A 89 19.26 37.84 -3.97
CA ASP A 89 20.55 37.61 -3.30
C ASP A 89 21.14 36.25 -3.72
N SER A 90 22.22 36.28 -4.49
CA SER A 90 22.85 35.10 -5.09
C SER A 90 23.27 34.04 -4.06
N GLY A 91 23.68 34.46 -2.86
CA GLY A 91 24.09 33.53 -1.80
C GLY A 91 22.91 32.70 -1.26
N LYS A 92 21.71 33.29 -1.18
CA LYS A 92 20.51 32.57 -0.72
C LYS A 92 19.88 31.71 -1.81
N ILE A 93 20.05 32.10 -3.06
CA ILE A 93 19.62 31.31 -4.21
C ILE A 93 20.40 29.99 -4.28
N GLU A 94 21.71 30.01 -4.07
CA GLU A 94 22.53 28.79 -4.09
C GLU A 94 22.14 27.82 -2.95
N GLU A 95 21.87 28.33 -1.75
CA GLU A 95 21.41 27.52 -0.61
C GLU A 95 20.02 26.89 -0.88
N ALA A 96 19.10 27.67 -1.47
CA ALA A 96 17.78 27.18 -1.85
C ALA A 96 17.86 26.12 -2.96
N GLN A 97 18.72 26.33 -3.96
CA GLN A 97 18.91 25.39 -5.06
C GLN A 97 19.48 24.05 -4.56
N LYS A 98 20.43 24.06 -3.63
CA LYS A 98 20.96 22.83 -3.02
C LYS A 98 19.87 22.02 -2.32
N SER A 99 18.96 22.71 -1.63
CA SER A 99 17.82 22.07 -0.95
C SER A 99 16.81 21.49 -1.94
N ILE A 100 16.54 22.20 -3.04
CA ILE A 100 15.66 21.72 -4.12
C ILE A 100 16.26 20.49 -4.80
N THR A 101 17.56 20.49 -5.11
CA THR A 101 18.24 19.33 -5.72
C THR A 101 18.19 18.10 -4.83
N ALA A 102 18.28 18.26 -3.50
CA ALA A 102 18.13 17.15 -2.56
C ALA A 102 16.72 16.51 -2.62
N ILE A 103 15.67 17.33 -2.74
CA ILE A 103 14.29 16.84 -2.90
C ILE A 103 14.15 16.05 -4.22
N PHE A 104 14.67 16.57 -5.32
CA PHE A 104 14.63 15.88 -6.61
C PHE A 104 15.42 14.56 -6.59
N MET A 105 16.56 14.51 -5.91
CA MET A 105 17.31 13.27 -5.69
C MET A 105 16.47 12.23 -4.92
N GLY A 106 15.71 12.65 -3.90
CA GLY A 106 14.81 11.76 -3.16
C GLY A 106 13.70 11.19 -4.04
N ILE A 107 13.04 12.03 -4.85
CA ILE A 107 11.99 11.58 -5.78
C ILE A 107 12.57 10.64 -6.84
N ALA A 108 13.73 10.98 -7.41
CA ALA A 108 14.41 10.13 -8.38
C ALA A 108 14.79 8.76 -7.79
N ALA A 109 15.30 8.73 -6.56
CA ALA A 109 15.61 7.49 -5.86
C ALA A 109 14.36 6.63 -5.63
N MET A 110 13.22 7.24 -5.28
CA MET A 110 11.94 6.53 -5.12
C MET A 110 11.45 5.92 -6.43
N LEU A 111 11.54 6.66 -7.54
CA LEU A 111 11.19 6.14 -8.87
C LEU A 111 12.10 4.98 -9.28
N LEU A 112 13.41 5.11 -9.05
CA LEU A 112 14.37 4.03 -9.31
C LEU A 112 14.09 2.78 -8.48
N ALA A 113 13.66 2.95 -7.22
CA ALA A 113 13.26 1.81 -6.38
C ALA A 113 12.04 1.08 -6.95
N ILE A 114 10.99 1.80 -7.36
CA ILE A 114 9.79 1.20 -7.97
C ILE A 114 10.16 0.47 -9.26
N VAL A 115 10.91 1.11 -10.15
CA VAL A 115 11.37 0.50 -11.40
C VAL A 115 12.24 -0.73 -11.12
N GLY A 116 13.16 -0.65 -10.15
CA GLY A 116 14.01 -1.76 -9.75
C GLY A 116 13.21 -2.97 -9.27
N ILE A 117 12.19 -2.77 -8.44
CA ILE A 117 11.29 -3.84 -7.98
C ILE A 117 10.56 -4.48 -9.17
N VAL A 118 10.02 -3.68 -10.09
CA VAL A 118 9.33 -4.19 -11.29
C VAL A 118 10.28 -5.01 -12.17
N LEU A 119 11.51 -4.53 -12.39
CA LEU A 119 12.50 -5.27 -13.17
C LEU A 119 12.85 -6.61 -12.54
N VAL A 120 13.00 -6.67 -11.21
CA VAL A 120 13.22 -7.93 -10.50
C VAL A 120 12.07 -8.91 -10.76
N PHE A 121 10.81 -8.48 -10.65
CA PHE A 121 9.67 -9.37 -10.95
C PHE A 121 9.66 -9.87 -12.40
N VAL A 122 10.00 -9.00 -13.36
CA VAL A 122 10.04 -9.35 -14.79
C VAL A 122 11.18 -10.33 -15.10
N PHE A 123 12.39 -10.10 -14.57
CA PHE A 123 13.55 -10.92 -14.89
C PHE A 123 13.64 -12.21 -14.11
N PHE A 124 13.25 -12.22 -12.84
CA PHE A 124 13.30 -13.43 -12.02
C PHE A 124 12.11 -14.36 -12.27
N GLY A 125 11.17 -14.00 -13.14
CA GLY A 125 10.05 -14.86 -13.50
C GLY A 125 9.30 -15.33 -12.26
N ALA A 126 9.28 -14.53 -11.19
CA ALA A 126 8.42 -14.77 -10.05
C ALA A 126 7.00 -14.59 -10.59
N SER A 127 6.43 -15.67 -11.11
CA SER A 127 5.03 -15.78 -11.45
C SER A 127 4.30 -15.15 -10.29
N ARG A 128 3.59 -14.05 -10.57
CA ARG A 128 2.76 -13.40 -9.56
C ARG A 128 1.95 -14.51 -8.91
N PRO A 129 1.85 -14.56 -7.57
CA PRO A 129 0.84 -15.40 -6.94
C PRO A 129 -0.46 -15.10 -7.67
N ASP A 130 -0.98 -16.09 -8.41
CA ASP A 130 -2.18 -15.88 -9.21
C ASP A 130 -3.24 -15.35 -8.25
N PRO A 131 -3.89 -14.20 -8.51
CA PRO A 131 -4.87 -13.63 -7.59
C PRO A 131 -6.09 -14.57 -7.40
N ASN A 132 -6.18 -15.62 -8.21
CA ASN A 132 -7.14 -16.73 -8.10
C ASN A 132 -6.58 -17.95 -7.37
N LEU A 133 -5.49 -17.85 -6.61
CA LEU A 133 -5.02 -18.97 -5.80
C LEU A 133 -5.93 -19.11 -4.58
N PHE A 134 -6.98 -19.91 -4.76
CA PHE A 134 -7.93 -20.34 -3.74
C PHE A 134 -7.20 -20.80 -2.47
N GLN A 135 -7.70 -20.41 -1.30
CA GLN A 135 -7.09 -20.79 -0.01
C GLN A 135 -7.02 -22.31 0.14
N THR A 136 -8.00 -23.01 -0.44
CA THR A 136 -8.08 -24.46 -0.56
C THR A 136 -6.82 -25.03 -1.24
N CYS A 137 -6.33 -24.40 -2.32
CA CYS A 137 -5.13 -24.86 -3.04
C CYS A 137 -3.83 -24.58 -2.28
N LEU A 138 -3.76 -23.50 -1.50
CA LEU A 138 -2.60 -23.19 -0.66
C LEU A 138 -2.47 -24.16 0.51
N SER A 139 -3.60 -24.54 1.11
CA SER A 139 -3.65 -25.40 2.30
C SER A 139 -3.56 -26.88 1.94
N ALA A 140 -4.17 -27.28 0.82
CA ALA A 140 -4.23 -28.66 0.35
C ALA A 140 -4.14 -28.73 -1.19
N PRO A 141 -2.93 -28.66 -1.78
CA PRO A 141 -2.75 -28.58 -3.23
C PRO A 141 -3.19 -29.84 -3.98
N ASN A 142 -3.29 -30.98 -3.29
CA ASN A 142 -3.71 -32.26 -3.88
C ASN A 142 -5.18 -32.61 -3.62
N SER A 143 -5.93 -31.72 -2.95
CA SER A 143 -7.34 -31.93 -2.62
C SER A 143 -8.23 -31.94 -3.86
N VAL A 144 -9.41 -32.54 -3.74
CA VAL A 144 -10.44 -32.50 -4.79
C VAL A 144 -10.95 -31.07 -4.95
N GLY A 145 -11.07 -30.33 -3.84
CA GLY A 145 -11.41 -28.91 -3.83
C GLY A 145 -10.47 -28.05 -4.67
N CYS A 146 -9.15 -28.24 -4.54
CA CYS A 146 -8.19 -27.48 -5.34
C CYS A 146 -8.32 -27.77 -6.84
N LYS A 147 -8.50 -29.05 -7.21
CA LYS A 147 -8.70 -29.43 -8.62
C LYS A 147 -10.01 -28.87 -9.19
N ALA A 148 -11.08 -28.85 -8.40
CA ALA A 148 -12.35 -28.25 -8.79
C ALA A 148 -12.17 -26.74 -9.01
N CYS A 149 -11.53 -26.04 -8.08
CA CYS A 149 -11.25 -24.61 -8.19
C CYS A 149 -10.38 -24.21 -9.38
N LEU A 150 -9.36 -25.03 -9.71
CA LEU A 150 -8.51 -24.81 -10.88
C LEU A 150 -9.24 -25.08 -12.20
N ALA A 151 -10.26 -25.95 -12.20
CA ALA A 151 -11.03 -26.30 -13.37
C ALA A 151 -12.18 -25.30 -13.63
N ASP A 152 -12.94 -24.96 -12.59
CA ASP A 152 -14.02 -23.98 -12.63
C ASP A 152 -14.15 -23.27 -11.27
N PRO A 153 -13.88 -21.96 -11.17
CA PRO A 153 -13.99 -21.21 -9.93
C PRO A 153 -15.43 -21.13 -9.39
N ALA A 154 -16.44 -21.37 -10.23
CA ALA A 154 -17.85 -21.40 -9.84
C ALA A 154 -18.34 -22.78 -9.40
N ASP A 155 -17.46 -23.79 -9.37
CA ASP A 155 -17.84 -25.14 -8.98
C ASP A 155 -18.34 -25.20 -7.52
N SER A 156 -19.37 -26.00 -7.28
CA SER A 156 -19.98 -26.16 -5.95
C SER A 156 -19.02 -26.75 -4.91
N VAL A 157 -18.05 -27.56 -5.34
CA VAL A 157 -17.01 -28.13 -4.48
C VAL A 157 -15.97 -27.05 -4.14
N CYS A 158 -15.61 -26.21 -5.11
CA CYS A 158 -14.68 -25.11 -4.88
C CYS A 158 -15.23 -24.12 -3.85
N THR A 159 -16.44 -23.61 -4.11
CA THR A 159 -17.12 -22.66 -3.23
C THR A 159 -17.44 -23.25 -1.86
N GLY A 160 -17.77 -24.55 -1.80
CA GLY A 160 -17.94 -25.28 -0.54
C GLY A 160 -16.66 -25.38 0.28
N CYS A 161 -15.53 -25.73 -0.35
CA CYS A 161 -14.25 -25.82 0.33
C CYS A 161 -13.75 -24.46 0.83
N GLU A 162 -13.88 -23.40 0.04
CA GLU A 162 -13.52 -22.04 0.49
C GLU A 162 -14.35 -21.62 1.71
N ALA A 163 -15.66 -21.90 1.71
CA ALA A 163 -16.53 -21.60 2.85
C ALA A 163 -16.15 -22.39 4.11
N GLU A 164 -15.74 -23.66 3.97
CA GLU A 164 -15.25 -24.48 5.09
C GLU A 164 -13.93 -23.95 5.65
N TYR A 165 -13.00 -23.53 4.79
CA TYR A 165 -11.74 -22.93 5.22
C TYR A 165 -11.95 -21.57 5.91
N GLU A 166 -12.91 -20.77 5.44
CA GLU A 166 -13.31 -19.52 6.10
C GLU A 166 -13.94 -19.80 7.49
N ALA A 167 -14.81 -20.81 7.60
CA ALA A 167 -15.41 -21.21 8.87
C ALA A 167 -14.34 -21.75 9.85
N PHE A 168 -13.40 -22.56 9.36
CA PHE A 168 -12.27 -23.07 10.15
C PHE A 168 -11.38 -21.93 10.64
N ALA A 169 -11.12 -20.91 9.81
CA ALA A 169 -10.37 -19.72 10.21
C ALA A 169 -11.06 -18.92 11.33
N LYS A 170 -12.39 -18.98 11.42
CA LYS A 170 -13.20 -18.41 12.52
C LYS A 170 -13.28 -19.33 13.74
N GLY A 171 -12.63 -20.49 13.71
CA GLY A 171 -12.67 -21.50 14.78
C GLY A 171 -13.98 -22.28 14.85
N GLN A 172 -14.76 -22.30 13.77
CA GLN A 172 -16.07 -22.94 13.71
C GLN A 172 -16.08 -24.00 12.60
N GLY A 173 -16.21 -25.27 12.96
CA GLY A 173 -16.39 -26.37 12.01
C GLY A 173 -15.15 -27.24 11.77
N GLN A 174 -15.32 -28.23 10.90
CA GLN A 174 -14.29 -29.18 10.49
C GLN A 174 -14.19 -29.17 8.97
N ILE A 175 -12.97 -29.27 8.45
CA ILE A 175 -12.71 -29.37 7.02
C ILE A 175 -13.09 -30.77 6.54
N SER A 176 -13.96 -30.84 5.54
CA SER A 176 -14.41 -32.04 4.87
C SER A 176 -13.27 -32.76 4.17
N VAL A 177 -13.40 -34.08 4.00
CA VAL A 177 -12.35 -34.94 3.42
C VAL A 177 -12.01 -34.54 1.98
N ASN A 178 -12.98 -33.95 1.26
CA ASN A 178 -12.78 -33.50 -0.12
C ASN A 178 -11.93 -32.23 -0.23
N CYS A 179 -11.83 -31.47 0.87
CA CYS A 179 -11.10 -30.22 0.97
C CYS A 179 -9.75 -30.38 1.70
N LYS A 180 -9.42 -31.59 2.17
CA LYS A 180 -8.13 -31.94 2.81
C LYS A 180 -7.09 -32.44 1.82
#